data_AF-A0A937IYN6-F1
#
_entry.id   AF-A0A937IYN6-F1
#
_cell.length_a   1.000
_cell.length_b   1.000
_cell.length_c   1.000
_cell.angle_alpha   90.00
_cell.angle_beta   90.00
_cell.angle_gamma   90.00
#
_symmetry.space_group_name_H-M   'P 1'
#
loop_
_entity.id
_entity.type
_entity.pdbx_description
1 polymer ?
#
loop_
_entity_poly.entity_id
_entity_poly.type
_entity_poly.pdbx_seq_one_letter_code
_entity_poly.pdbx_strand_id
1 'polypeptide(L)'
;TAAFANASFSLMFEKIVETIVDTLMPPMTPNELVIGYVLSSTTRGLLVGSAVLLAMTFFVNLNIHSWPLVIFYAISASILMSLLGLITAIWAEKIDHVASINNFVILPLTFLSGTFYSTQFLPETFAKIAHFNPFFYLIDGFRYGFIGAHDGNLKIGMLILILLMLMFWLLCVKLFSSGYKLRS
;
A
#
# COMPACT_ATOMS: atom_id res chain seq x y z
N THR A 1 -5.34 -2.40 0.60
CA THR A 1 -5.48 -3.70 -0.09
C THR A 1 -6.00 -3.56 -1.51
N ALA A 2 -7.08 -2.81 -1.77
CA ALA A 2 -7.60 -2.61 -3.12
C ALA A 2 -6.56 -2.06 -4.13
N ALA A 3 -5.73 -1.09 -3.71
CA ALA A 3 -4.65 -0.55 -4.53
C ALA A 3 -3.55 -1.58 -4.84
N PHE A 4 -3.17 -2.42 -3.86
CA PHE A 4 -2.20 -3.51 -4.06
C PHE A 4 -2.71 -4.49 -5.12
N ALA A 5 -3.94 -4.99 -4.94
CA ALA A 5 -4.53 -5.96 -5.85
C ALA A 5 -4.63 -5.42 -7.28
N ASN A 6 -4.95 -4.14 -7.44
CA ASN A 6 -4.99 -3.50 -8.75
C ASN A 6 -3.61 -3.46 -9.41
N ALA A 7 -2.62 -2.89 -8.71
CA ALA A 7 -1.27 -2.74 -9.24
C ALA A 7 -0.64 -4.09 -9.60
N SER A 8 -0.76 -5.06 -8.70
CA SER A 8 -0.18 -6.38 -8.90
C SER A 8 -0.88 -7.15 -10.01
N PHE A 9 -2.21 -7.07 -10.10
CA PHE A 9 -2.97 -7.79 -11.11
C PHE A 9 -2.77 -7.20 -12.49
N SER A 10 -2.78 -5.86 -12.65
CA SER A 10 -2.55 -5.20 -13.94
C SER A 10 -1.21 -5.63 -14.54
N LEU A 11 -0.12 -5.53 -13.78
CA LEU A 11 1.20 -5.89 -14.28
C LEU A 11 1.35 -7.41 -14.51
N MET A 12 0.81 -8.25 -13.62
CA MET A 12 0.84 -9.71 -13.83
C MET A 12 0.03 -10.14 -15.06
N PHE A 13 -1.11 -9.50 -15.29
CA PHE A 13 -1.94 -9.81 -16.44
C PHE A 13 -1.21 -9.47 -17.74
N GLU A 14 -0.58 -8.29 -17.82
CA GLU A 14 0.25 -7.92 -18.97
C GLU A 14 1.42 -8.89 -19.20
N LYS A 15 2.02 -9.42 -18.13
CA LYS A 15 3.08 -10.44 -18.23
C LYS A 15 2.54 -11.77 -18.78
N ILE A 16 1.38 -12.23 -18.30
CA ILE A 16 0.80 -13.52 -18.69
C ILE A 16 0.28 -13.50 -20.13
N VAL A 17 -0.26 -12.36 -20.56
CA VAL A 17 -0.78 -12.16 -21.94
C VAL A 17 0.33 -11.72 -22.90
N GLU A 18 1.56 -11.57 -22.42
CA GLU A 18 2.74 -11.08 -23.17
C GLU A 18 2.59 -9.67 -23.76
N THR A 19 1.53 -8.94 -23.41
CA THR A 19 1.31 -7.52 -23.79
C THR A 19 2.28 -6.57 -23.07
N ILE A 20 3.03 -7.05 -22.07
CA ILE A 20 4.07 -6.26 -21.40
C ILE A 20 5.11 -5.73 -22.39
N VAL A 21 5.36 -6.43 -23.50
CA VAL A 21 6.28 -5.97 -24.55
C VAL A 21 5.73 -4.70 -25.19
N ASP A 22 4.44 -4.65 -25.51
CA ASP A 22 3.79 -3.47 -26.08
C ASP A 22 3.79 -2.27 -25.11
N THR A 23 3.68 -2.52 -23.80
CA THR A 23 3.82 -1.47 -22.78
C THR A 23 5.26 -0.94 -22.69
N LEU A 24 6.25 -1.77 -22.99
CA LEU A 24 7.68 -1.43 -22.95
C LEU A 24 8.25 -0.96 -24.30
N MET A 25 7.50 -1.07 -25.40
CA MET A 25 7.91 -0.64 -26.74
C MET A 25 7.98 0.89 -26.91
N PRO A 26 7.02 1.69 -26.39
CA PRO A 26 7.12 3.13 -26.43
C PRO A 26 8.36 3.61 -25.64
N PRO A 27 9.00 4.72 -26.04
CA PRO A 27 10.15 5.28 -25.34
C PRO A 27 9.71 6.01 -24.05
N MET A 28 9.00 5.33 -23.16
CA MET A 28 8.64 5.84 -21.85
C MET A 28 9.79 5.62 -20.88
N THR A 29 10.05 6.61 -20.04
CA THR A 29 11.01 6.45 -18.96
C THR A 29 10.47 5.46 -17.92
N PRO A 30 11.33 4.67 -17.25
CA PRO A 30 10.90 3.78 -16.17
C PRO A 30 10.09 4.48 -15.08
N ASN A 31 10.37 5.77 -14.86
CA ASN A 31 9.65 6.58 -13.88
C ASN A 31 8.21 6.89 -14.33
N GLU A 32 7.97 7.18 -15.62
CA GLU A 32 6.63 7.41 -16.16
C GLU A 32 5.75 6.16 -16.06
N LEU A 33 6.32 4.98 -16.33
CA LEU A 33 5.61 3.71 -16.16
C LEU A 33 5.18 3.49 -14.71
N VAL A 34 6.10 3.67 -13.75
CA VAL A 34 5.79 3.55 -12.32
C VAL A 34 4.71 4.56 -11.91
N ILE A 35 4.80 5.82 -12.37
CA ILE A 35 3.77 6.84 -12.13
C ILE A 35 2.40 6.37 -12.65
N GLY A 36 2.33 5.86 -13.89
CA GLY A 36 1.09 5.41 -14.50
C GLY A 36 0.39 4.31 -13.70
N TYR A 37 1.12 3.26 -13.32
CA TYR A 37 0.55 2.18 -12.52
C TYR A 37 0.19 2.60 -11.09
N VAL A 38 1.03 3.42 -10.45
CA VAL A 38 0.77 3.89 -9.09
C VAL A 38 -0.45 4.81 -9.07
N LEU A 39 -0.59 5.73 -10.02
CA LEU A 39 -1.74 6.64 -10.08
C LEU A 39 -3.05 5.91 -10.39
N SER A 40 -3.06 4.99 -11.34
CA SER A 40 -4.25 4.19 -11.66
C SER A 40 -4.72 3.36 -10.45
N SER A 41 -3.77 2.72 -9.76
CA SER A 41 -4.03 1.88 -8.59
C SER A 41 -4.41 2.70 -7.35
N THR A 42 -3.79 3.87 -7.18
CA THR A 42 -4.14 4.82 -6.12
C THR A 42 -5.54 5.35 -6.31
N THR A 43 -5.93 5.71 -7.54
CA THR A 43 -7.28 6.19 -7.85
C THR A 43 -8.33 5.15 -7.49
N ARG A 44 -8.14 3.89 -7.89
CA ARG A 44 -9.05 2.79 -7.51
C ARG A 44 -9.07 2.57 -5.99
N GLY A 45 -7.92 2.61 -5.34
CA GLY A 45 -7.81 2.48 -3.88
C GLY A 45 -8.60 3.55 -3.13
N LEU A 46 -8.49 4.81 -3.57
CA LEU A 46 -9.21 5.94 -2.99
C LEU A 46 -10.71 5.86 -3.27
N LEU A 47 -11.13 5.45 -4.47
CA LEU A 47 -12.56 5.26 -4.79
C LEU A 47 -13.20 4.18 -3.93
N VAL A 48 -12.53 3.05 -3.73
CA VAL A 48 -13.02 2.00 -2.84
C VAL A 48 -13.06 2.49 -1.40
N GLY A 49 -12.00 3.19 -0.96
CA GLY A 49 -11.95 3.77 0.39
C GLY A 49 -13.04 4.80 0.66
N SER A 50 -13.33 5.68 -0.31
CA SER A 50 -14.40 6.69 -0.19
C SER A 50 -15.79 6.05 -0.23
N ALA A 51 -16.01 5.04 -1.08
CA ALA A 51 -17.26 4.28 -1.09
C ALA A 51 -17.52 3.59 0.25
N VAL A 52 -16.48 2.99 0.86
CA VAL A 52 -16.58 2.39 2.19
C VAL A 52 -16.86 3.44 3.26
N LEU A 53 -16.17 4.58 3.22
CA LEU A 53 -16.42 5.69 4.16
C LEU A 53 -17.88 6.18 4.07
N LEU A 54 -18.38 6.38 2.86
CA LEU A 54 -19.75 6.82 2.61
C LEU A 54 -20.76 5.79 3.11
N ALA A 55 -20.54 4.50 2.83
CA ALA A 55 -21.38 3.43 3.36
C ALA A 55 -21.39 3.42 4.90
N MET A 56 -20.24 3.63 5.56
CA MET A 56 -20.14 3.65 7.02
C MET A 56 -20.89 4.82 7.66
N THR A 57 -20.98 5.99 6.99
CA THR A 57 -21.74 7.13 7.54
C THR A 57 -23.24 6.84 7.73
N PHE A 58 -23.81 5.87 7.01
CA PHE A 58 -25.20 5.45 7.20
C PHE A 58 -25.41 4.59 8.45
N PHE A 59 -24.39 3.88 8.91
CA PHE A 59 -24.48 2.95 10.06
C PHE A 59 -23.91 3.56 11.35
N VAL A 60 -22.93 4.46 11.25
CA VAL A 60 -22.19 5.02 12.39
C VAL A 60 -22.08 6.54 12.23
N ASN A 61 -22.36 7.27 13.31
CA ASN A 61 -22.06 8.70 13.40
C ASN A 61 -20.54 8.92 13.52
N LEU A 62 -19.90 9.18 12.38
CA LEU A 62 -18.46 9.44 12.30
C LEU A 62 -18.17 10.92 12.60
N ASN A 63 -17.69 11.21 13.80
CA ASN A 63 -17.07 12.50 14.10
C ASN A 63 -15.60 12.45 13.68
N ILE A 64 -15.29 13.05 12.53
CA ILE A 64 -13.92 13.08 11.98
C ILE A 64 -13.12 14.18 12.69
N HIS A 65 -12.08 13.79 13.42
CA HIS A 65 -11.20 14.72 14.11
C HIS A 65 -10.43 15.64 13.15
N SER A 66 -9.90 15.11 12.04
CA SER A 66 -9.09 15.89 11.11
C SER A 66 -9.08 15.32 9.68
N TRP A 67 -9.84 15.98 8.80
CA TRP A 67 -9.90 15.65 7.37
C TRP A 67 -8.53 15.64 6.66
N PRO A 68 -7.61 16.60 6.87
CA PRO A 68 -6.32 16.60 6.17
C PRO A 68 -5.47 15.35 6.48
N LEU A 69 -5.54 14.87 7.72
CA LEU A 69 -4.81 13.68 8.16
C LEU A 69 -5.40 12.42 7.54
N VAL A 70 -6.72 12.28 7.53
CA VAL A 70 -7.41 11.15 6.88
C VAL A 70 -7.00 11.04 5.41
N ILE A 71 -7.02 12.17 4.68
CA ILE A 71 -6.65 12.20 3.26
C ILE A 71 -5.17 11.86 3.07
N PHE A 72 -4.28 12.44 3.88
CA PHE A 72 -2.85 12.15 3.82
C PHE A 72 -2.57 10.65 3.99
N TYR A 73 -3.10 10.04 5.07
CA TYR A 73 -2.89 8.62 5.34
C TYR A 73 -3.56 7.72 4.30
N ALA A 74 -4.73 8.08 3.77
CA ALA A 74 -5.40 7.33 2.70
C ALA A 74 -4.58 7.31 1.40
N ILE A 75 -3.99 8.45 1.02
CA ILE A 75 -3.13 8.56 -0.16
C ILE A 75 -1.83 7.80 0.06
N SER A 76 -1.15 8.01 1.20
CA SER A 76 0.08 7.29 1.54
C SER A 76 -0.13 5.78 1.57
N ALA A 77 -1.23 5.31 2.14
CA ALA A 77 -1.65 3.90 2.10
C ALA A 77 -1.78 3.37 0.68
N SER A 78 -2.48 4.11 -0.16
CA SER A 78 -2.77 3.70 -1.52
C SER A 78 -1.50 3.63 -2.37
N ILE A 79 -0.59 4.61 -2.23
CA ILE A 79 0.69 4.62 -2.94
C ILE A 79 1.59 3.48 -2.45
N LEU A 80 1.76 3.32 -1.13
CA LEU A 80 2.61 2.29 -0.55
C LEU A 80 2.13 0.89 -0.94
N MET A 81 0.81 0.65 -0.90
CA MET A 81 0.20 -0.59 -1.39
C MET A 81 0.42 -0.80 -2.89
N SER A 82 0.30 0.25 -3.70
CA SER A 82 0.51 0.16 -5.15
C SER A 82 1.96 -0.19 -5.48
N LEU A 83 2.93 0.42 -4.80
CA LEU A 83 4.36 0.15 -4.98
C LEU A 83 4.71 -1.29 -4.57
N LEU A 84 4.20 -1.77 -3.42
CA LEU A 84 4.35 -3.16 -3.02
C LEU A 84 3.73 -4.12 -4.04
N GLY A 85 2.57 -3.77 -4.60
CA GLY A 85 1.90 -4.54 -5.65
C GLY A 85 2.75 -4.67 -6.91
N LEU A 86 3.38 -3.57 -7.34
CA LEU A 86 4.29 -3.57 -8.48
C LEU A 86 5.53 -4.42 -8.23
N ILE A 87 6.22 -4.24 -7.10
CA ILE A 87 7.41 -5.04 -6.76
C ILE A 87 7.05 -6.54 -6.76
N THR A 88 5.91 -6.88 -6.17
CA THR A 88 5.40 -8.24 -6.09
C THR A 88 5.13 -8.83 -7.48
N ALA A 89 4.47 -8.06 -8.36
CA ALA A 89 4.17 -8.51 -9.71
C ALA A 89 5.41 -8.62 -10.62
N ILE A 90 6.41 -7.76 -10.44
CA ILE A 90 7.69 -7.89 -11.16
C ILE A 90 8.36 -9.21 -10.77
N TRP A 91 8.41 -9.51 -9.46
CA TRP A 91 9.05 -10.73 -8.94
C TRP A 91 8.28 -12.01 -9.29
N ALA A 92 6.95 -11.96 -9.23
CA ALA A 92 6.07 -13.10 -9.42
C ALA A 92 6.02 -13.57 -10.88
N GLU A 93 6.04 -14.90 -11.08
CA GLU A 93 5.87 -15.53 -12.39
C GLU A 93 4.44 -16.08 -12.59
N LYS A 94 3.70 -16.27 -11.50
CA LYS A 94 2.33 -16.81 -11.49
C LYS A 94 1.45 -15.98 -10.57
N ILE A 95 0.15 -15.94 -10.87
CA ILE A 95 -0.84 -15.22 -10.05
C ILE A 95 -0.86 -15.77 -8.62
N ASP A 96 -0.62 -17.08 -8.45
CA ASP A 96 -0.55 -17.73 -7.13
C ASP A 96 0.55 -17.14 -6.23
N HIS A 97 1.67 -16.68 -6.80
CA HIS A 97 2.74 -16.04 -6.03
C HIS A 97 2.32 -14.67 -5.48
N VAL A 98 1.57 -13.90 -6.27
CA VAL A 98 1.00 -12.62 -5.83
C VAL A 98 -0.03 -12.85 -4.73
N ALA A 99 -0.92 -13.82 -4.91
CA ALA A 99 -1.92 -14.18 -3.91
C ALA A 99 -1.26 -14.65 -2.60
N SER A 100 -0.17 -15.41 -2.69
CA SER A 100 0.61 -15.85 -1.54
C SER A 100 1.19 -14.69 -0.75
N ILE A 101 1.77 -13.68 -1.40
CA ILE A 101 2.30 -12.48 -0.72
C ILE A 101 1.18 -11.71 -0.02
N ASN A 102 0.03 -11.55 -0.66
CA ASN A 102 -1.11 -10.88 -0.03
C ASN A 102 -1.58 -11.62 1.25
N ASN A 103 -1.70 -12.94 1.18
CA ASN A 103 -2.29 -13.72 2.27
C ASN A 103 -1.31 -14.07 3.39
N PHE A 104 -0.02 -14.27 3.08
CA PHE A 104 1.00 -14.67 4.07
C PHE A 104 1.84 -13.50 4.58
N VAL A 105 1.85 -12.35 3.91
CA VAL A 105 2.65 -11.19 4.33
C VAL A 105 1.75 -10.01 4.66
N ILE A 106 0.97 -9.52 3.69
CA ILE A 106 0.19 -8.29 3.87
C ILE A 106 -0.89 -8.48 4.93
N LEU A 107 -1.64 -9.57 4.85
CA LEU A 107 -2.75 -9.83 5.76
C LEU A 107 -2.26 -9.98 7.22
N PRO A 108 -1.24 -10.82 7.55
CA PRO A 108 -0.71 -10.90 8.92
C PRO A 108 -0.12 -9.59 9.42
N LEU A 109 0.60 -8.85 8.57
CA LEU A 109 1.12 -7.53 8.93
C LEU A 109 -0.01 -6.54 9.25
N THR A 110 -1.12 -6.61 8.52
CA THR A 110 -2.32 -5.77 8.76
C THR A 110 -3.02 -6.12 10.07
N PHE A 111 -3.00 -7.38 10.48
CA PHE A 111 -3.50 -7.80 11.79
C PHE A 111 -2.60 -7.34 12.93
N LEU A 112 -1.27 -7.37 12.74
CA LEU A 112 -0.30 -6.95 13.75
C LEU A 112 -0.23 -5.43 13.93
N SER A 113 -0.75 -4.65 13.00
CA SER A 113 -0.74 -3.18 13.01
C SER A 113 -1.74 -2.51 13.97
N GLY A 114 -2.25 -3.22 14.97
CA GLY A 114 -3.05 -2.62 16.05
C GLY A 114 -4.49 -2.26 15.70
N THR A 115 -5.02 -2.82 14.60
CA THR A 115 -6.44 -2.71 14.21
C THR A 115 -7.39 -3.38 15.20
N PHE A 116 -6.97 -4.51 15.76
CA PHE A 116 -7.79 -5.32 16.67
C PHE A 116 -7.38 -5.20 18.14
N TYR A 117 -6.15 -4.77 18.42
CA TYR A 117 -5.60 -4.66 19.77
C TYR A 117 -4.76 -3.40 19.90
N SER A 118 -5.02 -2.59 20.94
CA SER A 118 -4.12 -1.49 21.28
C SER A 118 -2.77 -2.04 21.74
N THR A 119 -1.67 -1.41 21.30
CA THR A 119 -0.28 -1.82 21.61
C THR A 119 0.02 -1.89 23.11
N GLN A 120 -0.82 -1.28 23.94
CA GLN A 120 -0.73 -1.28 25.41
C GLN A 120 -1.04 -2.65 26.03
N PHE A 121 -1.78 -3.51 25.33
CA PHE A 121 -2.17 -4.84 25.81
C PHE A 121 -1.34 -5.97 25.19
N LEU A 122 -0.37 -5.65 24.32
CA LEU A 122 0.47 -6.67 23.70
C LEU A 122 1.68 -7.01 24.59
N PRO A 123 2.07 -8.30 24.68
CA PRO A 123 3.34 -8.69 25.27
C PRO A 123 4.51 -7.93 24.62
N GLU A 124 5.53 -7.56 25.41
CA GLU A 124 6.63 -6.68 24.97
C GLU A 124 7.26 -7.08 23.62
N THR A 125 7.34 -8.39 23.33
CA THR A 125 7.88 -8.91 22.07
C THR A 125 7.05 -8.48 20.87
N PHE A 126 5.72 -8.57 20.95
CA PHE A 126 4.84 -8.18 19.84
C PHE A 126 4.71 -6.65 19.73
N ALA A 127 4.78 -5.92 20.83
CA ALA A 127 4.82 -4.46 20.81
C ALA A 127 6.04 -3.94 20.03
N LYS A 128 7.22 -4.53 20.23
CA LYS A 128 8.44 -4.19 19.47
C LYS A 128 8.31 -4.50 17.97
N ILE A 129 7.72 -5.65 17.62
CA ILE A 129 7.50 -6.03 16.21
C ILE A 129 6.49 -5.10 15.54
N ALA A 130 5.42 -4.71 16.24
CA ALA A 130 4.42 -3.77 15.74
C ALA A 130 5.03 -2.39 15.43
N HIS A 131 5.95 -1.90 16.26
CA HIS A 131 6.65 -0.63 16.01
C HIS A 131 7.61 -0.68 14.81
N PHE A 132 8.07 -1.86 14.40
CA PHE A 132 8.86 -2.02 13.18
C PHE A 132 7.99 -2.14 11.92
N ASN A 133 6.70 -2.41 12.09
CA ASN A 133 5.77 -2.64 11.01
C ASN A 133 5.30 -1.30 10.40
N PRO A 134 5.55 -1.01 9.12
CA PRO A 134 5.09 0.24 8.49
C PRO A 134 3.56 0.35 8.40
N PHE A 135 2.85 -0.79 8.40
CA PHE A 135 1.39 -0.80 8.42
C PHE A 135 0.84 -0.29 9.76
N PHE A 136 1.59 -0.41 10.86
CA PHE A 136 1.18 0.10 12.18
C PHE A 136 1.01 1.62 12.14
N TYR A 137 2.03 2.34 11.66
CA TYR A 137 1.98 3.80 11.55
C TYR A 137 0.88 4.29 10.61
N LEU A 138 0.59 3.50 9.58
CA LEU A 138 -0.42 3.82 8.59
C LEU A 138 -1.84 3.72 9.16
N ILE A 139 -2.11 2.67 9.93
CA ILE A 139 -3.41 2.44 10.56
C ILE A 139 -3.60 3.33 11.77
N ASP A 140 -2.58 3.47 12.63
CA ASP A 140 -2.65 4.34 13.82
C ASP A 140 -2.85 5.81 13.42
N GLY A 141 -2.13 6.28 12.39
CA GLY A 141 -2.30 7.63 11.86
C GLY A 141 -3.66 7.86 11.20
N PHE A 142 -4.18 6.87 10.45
CA PHE A 142 -5.53 6.94 9.89
C PHE A 142 -6.58 6.97 11.00
N ARG A 143 -6.44 6.12 12.03
CA ARG A 143 -7.31 6.08 13.22
C ARG A 143 -7.30 7.42 13.95
N TYR A 144 -6.14 8.04 14.15
CA TYR A 144 -6.04 9.38 14.72
C TYR A 144 -6.83 10.42 13.94
N GLY A 145 -6.85 10.33 12.60
CA GLY A 145 -7.65 11.21 11.74
C GLY A 145 -9.17 11.11 11.99
N PHE A 146 -9.67 9.94 12.38
CA PHE A 146 -11.08 9.74 12.74
C PHE A 146 -11.36 10.07 14.20
N ILE A 147 -10.73 9.37 15.14
CA ILE A 147 -11.12 9.39 16.56
C ILE A 147 -10.22 10.27 17.45
N GLY A 148 -9.14 10.85 16.93
CA GLY A 148 -8.20 11.67 17.71
C GLY A 148 -7.32 10.88 18.70
N ALA A 149 -7.43 9.54 18.73
CA ALA A 149 -6.59 8.67 19.55
C ALA A 149 -5.43 8.09 18.72
N HIS A 150 -4.22 8.12 19.28
CA HIS A 150 -3.02 7.51 18.71
C HIS A 150 -2.29 6.70 19.79
N ASP A 151 -1.75 5.55 19.41
CA ASP A 151 -0.91 4.73 20.29
C ASP A 151 0.59 4.99 20.02
N GLY A 152 0.95 5.51 18.85
CA GLY A 152 2.33 5.80 18.44
C GLY A 152 2.62 7.26 18.14
N ASN A 153 3.91 7.62 18.02
CA ASN A 153 4.29 9.00 17.68
C ASN A 153 3.97 9.32 16.21
N LEU A 154 2.96 10.17 16.00
CA LEU A 154 2.46 10.57 14.69
C LEU A 154 3.54 11.14 13.76
N LYS A 155 4.46 11.97 14.30
CA LYS A 155 5.51 12.63 13.50
C LYS A 155 6.54 11.63 13.00
N ILE A 156 6.93 10.68 13.86
CA ILE A 156 7.87 9.62 13.50
C ILE A 156 7.21 8.68 12.47
N GLY A 157 5.94 8.34 12.67
CA GLY A 157 5.18 7.52 11.73
C GLY A 157 5.09 8.13 10.33
N MET A 158 4.78 9.42 10.23
CA MET A 158 4.77 10.13 8.94
C MET A 158 6.13 10.10 8.25
N LEU A 159 7.21 10.35 8.98
CA LEU A 159 8.56 10.36 8.43
C LEU A 159 8.96 8.96 7.93
N ILE A 160 8.67 7.91 8.69
CA ILE A 160 8.92 6.53 8.29
C ILE A 160 8.13 6.18 7.02
N LEU A 161 6.86 6.56 6.94
CA LEU A 161 6.02 6.28 5.76
C LEU A 161 6.56 6.97 4.50
N ILE A 162 6.94 8.24 4.59
CA ILE A 162 7.51 8.98 3.46
C ILE A 162 8.83 8.35 3.01
N LEU A 163 9.71 8.00 3.94
CA LEU A 163 10.99 7.34 3.63
C LEU A 163 10.75 5.97 2.96
N LEU A 164 9.81 5.19 3.45
CA LEU A 164 9.50 3.87 2.88
C LEU A 164 8.87 3.99 1.49
N MET A 165 7.97 4.95 1.28
CA MET A 165 7.39 5.24 -0.02
C MET A 165 8.48 5.63 -1.03
N LEU A 166 9.41 6.50 -0.63
CA LEU A 166 10.52 6.92 -1.48
C LEU A 166 11.48 5.75 -1.78
N MET A 167 11.78 4.92 -0.78
CA MET A 167 12.59 3.70 -0.95
C MET A 167 11.95 2.73 -1.95
N PHE A 168 10.66 2.40 -1.79
CA PHE A 168 9.96 1.50 -2.70
C PHE A 168 9.77 2.08 -4.09
N TRP A 169 9.57 3.40 -4.19
CA TRP A 169 9.54 4.10 -5.47
C TRP A 169 10.84 3.90 -6.25
N LEU A 170 11.98 4.22 -5.61
CA LEU A 170 13.30 4.06 -6.21
C LEU A 170 13.58 2.60 -6.59
N LEU A 171 13.15 1.65 -5.75
CA LEU A 171 13.26 0.23 -6.05
C LEU A 171 12.44 -0.15 -7.29
N CYS A 172 11.18 0.27 -7.40
CA CYS A 172 10.34 0.05 -8.58
C CYS A 172 11.02 0.61 -9.84
N VAL A 173 11.46 1.88 -9.81
CA VAL A 173 12.11 2.53 -10.95
C VAL A 173 13.37 1.75 -11.37
N LYS A 174 14.17 1.29 -10.41
CA LYS A 174 15.36 0.48 -10.69
C LYS A 174 15.01 -0.88 -11.31
N LEU A 175 13.96 -1.55 -10.81
CA LEU A 175 13.50 -2.83 -11.34
C LEU A 175 12.98 -2.70 -12.79
N PHE A 176 12.17 -1.67 -13.08
CA PHE A 176 11.72 -1.36 -14.43
C PHE A 176 12.89 -0.99 -15.36
N SER A 177 13.84 -0.18 -14.89
CA SER A 177 15.02 0.20 -15.68
C SER A 177 15.95 -0.98 -15.98
N SER A 178 16.05 -1.94 -15.06
CA SER A 178 16.87 -3.14 -15.25
C SER A 178 16.23 -4.18 -16.17
N GLY A 179 14.94 -4.04 -16.48
CA GLY A 179 14.17 -5.05 -17.22
C GLY A 179 14.07 -6.40 -16.50
N TYR A 180 14.32 -6.43 -15.19
CA TYR A 180 14.39 -7.67 -14.41
C TYR A 180 13.03 -8.39 -14.44
N LYS A 181 13.00 -9.61 -14.99
CA LYS A 181 11.79 -10.44 -15.18
C LYS A 181 10.65 -9.79 -15.99
N LEU A 182 10.96 -8.79 -16.81
CA LEU A 182 9.99 -8.12 -17.70
C LEU A 182 10.23 -8.40 -19.19
N ARG A 183 11.38 -9.00 -19.56
CA ARG A 183 11.79 -9.28 -20.95
C ARG A 183 12.11 -10.77 -21.22
N SER A 184 11.68 -11.69 -20.35
CA SER A 184 11.93 -13.12 -20.48
C SER A 184 10.64 -13.89 -20.66
#